data_AF-A0A2Y9J153-F1
#
_entry.id   AF-A0A2Y9J153-F1
#
_cell.length_a   1.000
_cell.length_b   1.000
_cell.length_c   1.000
_cell.angle_alpha   90.00
_cell.angle_beta   90.00
_cell.angle_gamma   90.00
#
_symmetry.space_group_name_H-M   'P 1'
#
loop_
_entity.id
_entity.type
_entity.pdbx_description
1 polymer ?
#
loop_
_entity_poly.entity_id
_entity_poly.type
_entity_poly.pdbx_seq_one_letter_code
_entity_poly.pdbx_strand_id
1 'polypeptide(L)'
;MGVRFCKNGNVCEIVIEDVEETTLRKGKEEEEEKVEEKVEEEEEEKVEEKVEEKEEEKKKKKKKKETPPPPPPPPPPPPPPPPPPPPPPPPKKHPDQEQKAIKIQAWWRGTLVRRTLLHAALRACVIQHWWKLMLAKLLEKRKRAALESFSRREWAVVQLQSLVRMWRVRQRYCRLLHAVRIIQVYWRWHNCHSRGFFQGTYNLTASQLGLELEIFLGSQICRITDCIPFPIKN
;
A
#
# COMPACT_ATOMS: atom_id res chain seq x y z
N MET A 1 -7.60 -34.10 -3.46
CA MET A 1 -8.30 -35.30 -3.99
C MET A 1 -8.19 -36.41 -2.94
N GLY A 2 -9.29 -37.06 -2.54
CA GLY A 2 -9.29 -38.03 -1.43
C GLY A 2 -9.33 -39.48 -1.88
N VAL A 3 -8.70 -40.37 -1.11
CA VAL A 3 -8.75 -41.82 -1.33
C VAL A 3 -9.84 -42.41 -0.43
N ARG A 4 -10.77 -43.19 -1.00
CA ARG A 4 -11.89 -43.82 -0.28
C ARG A 4 -11.66 -45.32 -0.13
N PHE A 5 -11.83 -45.82 1.10
CA PHE A 5 -11.80 -47.25 1.41
C PHE A 5 -12.99 -47.62 2.30
N CYS A 6 -13.47 -48.86 2.16
CA CYS A 6 -14.54 -49.42 2.99
C CYS A 6 -13.97 -50.47 3.94
N LYS A 7 -14.19 -50.31 5.24
CA LYS A 7 -13.87 -51.34 6.25
C LYS A 7 -15.09 -51.55 7.14
N ASN A 8 -15.55 -52.81 7.23
CA ASN A 8 -16.69 -53.23 8.07
C ASN A 8 -17.99 -52.44 7.83
N GLY A 9 -18.33 -52.14 6.57
CA GLY A 9 -19.57 -51.45 6.21
C GLY A 9 -19.58 -49.94 6.45
N ASN A 10 -18.52 -49.36 7.03
CA ASN A 10 -18.37 -47.92 7.18
C ASN A 10 -17.43 -47.36 6.09
N VAL A 11 -17.87 -46.28 5.44
CA VAL A 11 -17.08 -45.53 4.44
C VAL A 11 -16.24 -44.50 5.18
N CYS A 12 -14.92 -44.68 5.15
CA CYS A 12 -13.98 -43.66 5.65
C CYS A 12 -13.47 -42.85 4.44
N GLU A 13 -13.76 -41.55 4.43
CA GLU A 13 -13.27 -40.61 3.42
C GLU A 13 -12.18 -39.73 4.04
N ILE A 14 -10.93 -39.97 3.64
CA ILE A 14 -9.81 -39.10 4.03
C ILE A 14 -9.75 -37.96 3.01
N VAL A 15 -10.26 -36.79 3.42
CA VAL A 15 -10.20 -35.56 2.63
C VAL A 15 -8.85 -34.90 2.91
N ILE A 16 -7.94 -34.97 1.93
CA ILE A 16 -6.75 -34.10 1.93
C ILE A 16 -7.23 -32.73 1.46
N GLU A 17 -7.43 -31.84 2.41
CA GLU A 17 -7.61 -30.40 2.16
C GLU A 17 -6.21 -29.78 2.06
N ASP A 18 -5.89 -29.17 0.93
CA ASP A 18 -4.65 -28.40 0.75
C ASP A 18 -4.76 -27.08 1.55
N VAL A 19 -4.67 -27.18 2.88
CA VAL A 19 -4.73 -26.05 3.83
C VAL A 19 -3.52 -25.12 3.66
N GLU A 20 -2.39 -25.66 3.20
CA GLU A 20 -1.10 -24.96 3.10
C GLU A 20 -1.09 -23.85 2.02
N GLU A 21 -1.81 -24.00 0.90
CA GLU A 21 -1.80 -22.99 -0.17
C GLU A 21 -2.57 -21.72 0.24
N THR A 22 -3.62 -21.87 1.06
CA THR A 22 -4.41 -20.75 1.58
C THR A 22 -3.72 -19.98 2.71
N THR A 23 -2.90 -20.64 3.53
CA THR A 23 -2.13 -19.98 4.60
C THR A 23 -0.92 -19.24 4.05
N LEU A 24 -0.26 -19.79 3.02
CA LEU A 24 0.85 -19.14 2.33
C LEU A 24 0.43 -17.84 1.62
N ARG A 25 -0.77 -17.81 1.00
CA ARG A 25 -1.28 -16.57 0.37
C ARG A 25 -1.63 -15.49 1.39
N LYS A 26 -2.30 -15.86 2.49
CA LYS A 26 -2.62 -14.91 3.58
C LYS A 26 -1.37 -14.35 4.24
N GLY A 27 -0.37 -15.19 4.49
CA GLY A 27 0.91 -14.73 5.06
C GLY A 27 1.64 -13.74 4.15
N LYS A 28 1.58 -13.95 2.83
CA LYS A 28 2.19 -13.04 1.86
C LYS A 28 1.45 -11.69 1.76
N GLU A 29 0.11 -11.70 1.80
CA GLU A 29 -0.69 -10.48 1.84
C GLU A 29 -0.43 -9.68 3.15
N GLU A 30 -0.33 -10.34 4.30
CA GLU A 30 0.03 -9.72 5.58
C GLU A 30 1.47 -9.17 5.62
N GLU A 31 2.39 -9.81 4.90
CA GLU A 31 3.79 -9.35 4.78
C GLU A 31 3.89 -8.14 3.84
N GLU A 32 3.15 -8.12 2.74
CA GLU A 32 3.06 -6.96 1.82
C GLU A 32 2.43 -5.75 2.52
N GLU A 33 1.35 -5.92 3.29
CA GLU A 33 0.69 -4.84 4.05
C GLU A 33 1.63 -4.25 5.12
N LYS A 34 2.40 -5.08 5.84
CA LYS A 34 3.41 -4.61 6.81
C LYS A 34 4.58 -3.88 6.17
N VAL A 35 4.92 -4.20 4.92
CA VAL A 35 5.98 -3.50 4.19
C VAL A 35 5.47 -2.13 3.72
N GLU A 36 4.24 -2.04 3.24
CA GLU A 36 3.63 -0.75 2.86
C GLU A 36 3.51 0.20 4.07
N GLU A 37 3.04 -0.29 5.23
CA GLU A 37 2.91 0.52 6.46
C GLU A 37 4.27 1.07 6.93
N LYS A 38 5.33 0.27 6.88
CA LYS A 38 6.69 0.72 7.22
C LYS A 38 7.26 1.76 6.26
N VAL A 39 6.92 1.65 4.97
CA VAL A 39 7.37 2.62 3.96
C VAL A 39 6.65 3.96 4.14
N GLU A 40 5.37 3.94 4.52
CA GLU A 40 4.62 5.16 4.87
C GLU A 40 5.19 5.83 6.14
N GLU A 41 5.48 5.07 7.20
CA GLU A 41 6.11 5.60 8.43
C GLU A 41 7.49 6.21 8.15
N GLU A 42 8.36 5.54 7.37
CA GLU A 42 9.67 6.09 6.99
C GLU A 42 9.55 7.36 6.12
N GLU A 43 8.55 7.45 5.24
CA GLU A 43 8.31 8.67 4.46
C GLU A 43 7.83 9.83 5.34
N GLU A 44 6.97 9.58 6.33
CA GLU A 44 6.50 10.60 7.27
C GLU A 44 7.64 11.13 8.15
N GLU A 45 8.47 10.25 8.72
CA GLU A 45 9.62 10.64 9.55
C GLU A 45 10.62 11.50 8.77
N LYS A 46 10.88 11.13 7.51
CA LYS A 46 11.78 11.87 6.60
C LYS A 46 11.22 13.21 6.14
N VAL A 47 9.89 13.36 6.15
CA VAL A 47 9.23 14.65 5.90
C VAL A 47 9.32 15.54 7.13
N GLU A 48 9.13 15.01 8.33
CA GLU A 48 9.26 15.75 9.59
C GLU A 48 10.70 16.27 9.78
N GLU A 49 11.71 15.44 9.57
CA GLU A 49 13.13 15.84 9.68
C GLU A 49 13.47 17.00 8.72
N LYS A 50 12.96 16.96 7.49
CA LYS A 50 13.12 18.04 6.49
C LYS A 50 12.38 19.33 6.86
N VAL A 51 11.30 19.24 7.63
CA VAL A 51 10.56 20.41 8.11
C VAL A 51 11.33 21.07 9.25
N GLU A 52 11.86 20.29 10.19
CA GLU A 52 12.68 20.80 11.29
C GLU A 52 13.97 21.48 10.79
N GLU A 53 14.69 20.85 9.85
CA GLU A 53 15.92 21.41 9.27
C GLU A 53 15.67 22.77 8.58
N LYS A 54 14.54 22.89 7.86
CA LYS A 54 14.14 24.16 7.22
C LYS A 54 13.72 25.22 8.23
N GLU A 55 13.13 24.84 9.35
CA GLU A 55 12.75 25.77 10.40
C GLU A 55 13.98 26.31 11.16
N GLU A 56 14.95 25.45 11.44
CA GLU A 56 16.27 25.84 11.97
C GLU A 56 16.99 26.82 11.03
N GLU A 57 17.02 26.54 9.74
CA GLU A 57 17.69 27.38 8.75
C GLU A 57 17.03 28.77 8.65
N LYS A 58 15.69 28.82 8.75
CA LYS A 58 14.91 30.07 8.84
C LYS A 58 15.22 30.84 10.13
N LYS A 59 15.31 30.16 11.29
CA LYS A 59 15.67 30.79 12.57
C LYS A 59 17.09 31.37 12.54
N LYS A 60 18.07 30.65 11.98
CA LYS A 60 19.45 31.13 11.79
C LYS A 60 19.52 32.35 10.86
N LYS A 61 18.76 32.35 9.75
CA LYS A 61 18.67 33.50 8.82
C LYS A 61 17.99 34.72 9.42
N LYS A 62 17.00 34.54 10.31
CA LYS A 62 16.33 35.65 11.01
C LYS A 62 17.25 36.29 12.05
N LYS A 63 17.97 35.47 12.83
CA LYS A 63 18.92 35.95 13.85
C LYS A 63 20.11 36.73 13.25
N LYS A 64 20.53 36.41 12.02
CA LYS A 64 21.62 37.11 11.30
C LYS A 64 21.20 38.46 10.70
N LYS A 65 19.91 38.80 10.71
CA LYS A 65 19.35 40.03 10.11
C LYS A 65 18.92 41.09 11.13
N GLU A 66 18.92 40.76 12.42
CA GLU A 66 18.41 41.63 13.49
C GLU A 66 19.52 42.30 14.34
N THR A 67 20.81 42.04 14.09
CA THR A 67 21.90 42.80 14.73
C THR A 67 22.38 43.93 13.82
N PRO A 68 22.07 45.21 14.11
CA PRO A 68 22.80 46.33 13.50
C PRO A 68 24.28 46.24 13.93
N PRO A 69 25.24 46.62 13.07
CA PRO A 69 26.65 46.67 13.47
C PRO A 69 26.78 47.62 14.68
N PRO A 70 27.61 47.27 15.68
CA PRO A 70 27.81 48.14 16.83
C PRO A 70 28.34 49.50 16.34
N PRO A 71 27.83 50.63 16.86
CA PRO A 71 28.39 51.93 16.53
C PRO A 71 29.86 51.97 17.00
N PRO A 72 30.76 52.60 16.23
CA PRO A 72 32.14 52.80 16.69
C PRO A 72 32.13 53.58 18.02
N PRO A 73 33.06 53.31 18.94
CA PRO A 73 33.12 54.03 20.21
C PRO A 73 33.26 55.53 19.96
N PRO A 74 32.56 56.39 20.73
CA PRO A 74 32.72 57.83 20.59
C PRO A 74 34.17 58.21 20.92
N PRO A 75 34.84 59.03 20.09
CA PRO A 75 36.13 59.59 20.48
C PRO A 75 35.95 60.44 21.76
N PRO A 76 36.98 60.53 22.62
CA PRO A 76 36.91 61.39 23.81
C PRO A 76 36.57 62.83 23.39
N PRO A 77 35.82 63.57 24.22
CA PRO A 77 35.44 64.94 23.88
C PRO A 77 36.72 65.76 23.66
N PRO A 78 36.89 66.41 22.49
CA PRO A 78 37.94 67.41 22.36
C PRO A 78 37.64 68.56 23.33
N PRO A 79 38.66 69.26 23.86
CA PRO A 79 38.45 70.46 24.66
C PRO A 79 37.59 71.46 23.87
N PRO A 80 36.78 72.30 24.55
CA PRO A 80 35.89 73.23 23.87
C PRO A 80 36.70 74.08 22.88
N PRO A 81 36.36 74.06 21.57
CA PRO A 81 37.00 74.98 20.64
C PRO A 81 36.60 76.42 21.03
N PRO A 82 37.49 77.40 20.85
CA PRO A 82 37.13 78.80 21.01
C PRO A 82 35.91 79.12 20.12
N PRO A 83 35.04 80.07 20.53
CA PRO A 83 33.84 80.42 19.78
C PRO A 83 34.21 80.70 18.32
N PRO A 84 33.52 80.06 17.35
CA PRO A 84 33.80 80.30 15.95
C PRO A 84 33.52 81.77 15.62
N PRO A 85 34.34 82.41 14.76
CA PRO A 85 34.04 83.75 14.26
C PRO A 85 32.66 83.75 13.57
N PRO A 86 31.94 84.89 13.61
CA PRO A 86 30.61 84.98 13.03
C PRO A 86 30.62 84.48 11.57
N PRO A 87 29.64 83.66 11.18
CA PRO A 87 29.59 83.11 9.83
C PRO A 87 29.55 84.25 8.81
N PRO A 88 30.33 84.16 7.71
CA PRO A 88 30.28 85.16 6.66
C PRO A 88 28.84 85.26 6.10
N PRO A 89 28.40 86.46 5.71
CA PRO A 89 27.05 86.66 5.17
C PRO A 89 26.83 85.70 4.00
N PRO A 90 25.66 85.04 3.91
CA PRO A 90 25.42 84.06 2.87
C PRO A 90 25.60 84.71 1.49
N PRO A 91 26.39 84.10 0.58
CA PRO A 91 26.57 84.64 -0.75
C PRO A 91 25.20 84.77 -1.43
N LYS A 92 24.93 85.93 -2.04
CA LYS A 92 23.70 86.18 -2.81
C LYS A 92 23.69 85.21 -3.99
N LYS A 93 22.92 84.12 -3.88
CA LYS A 93 22.81 83.10 -4.92
C LYS A 93 22.07 83.68 -6.11
N HIS A 94 22.66 83.55 -7.30
CA HIS A 94 21.99 83.92 -8.53
C HIS A 94 20.82 82.94 -8.77
N PRO A 95 19.59 83.41 -9.00
CA PRO A 95 18.40 82.56 -9.12
C PRO A 95 18.52 81.47 -10.20
N ASP A 96 19.37 81.68 -11.21
CA ASP A 96 19.64 80.73 -12.29
C ASP A 96 20.47 79.50 -11.83
N GLN A 97 21.35 79.65 -10.83
CA GLN A 97 22.07 78.52 -10.22
C GLN A 97 21.15 77.65 -9.36
N GLU A 98 20.21 78.26 -8.64
CA GLU A 98 19.22 77.53 -7.84
C GLU A 98 18.29 76.70 -8.72
N GLN A 99 17.83 77.26 -9.85
CA GLN A 99 17.02 76.52 -10.81
C GLN A 99 17.76 75.31 -11.41
N LYS A 100 19.06 75.45 -11.72
CA LYS A 100 19.91 74.35 -12.20
C LYS A 100 20.09 73.26 -11.13
N ALA A 101 20.33 73.65 -9.88
CA ALA A 101 20.45 72.72 -8.76
C ALA A 101 19.13 71.96 -8.51
N ILE A 102 17.99 72.66 -8.56
CA ILE A 102 16.65 72.04 -8.41
C ILE A 102 16.41 71.00 -9.50
N LYS A 103 16.76 71.29 -10.76
CA LYS A 103 16.65 70.31 -11.87
C LYS A 103 17.49 69.06 -11.60
N ILE A 104 18.72 69.22 -11.15
CA ILE A 104 19.61 68.09 -10.82
C ILE A 104 19.03 67.28 -9.64
N GLN A 105 18.56 67.95 -8.58
CA GLN A 105 17.94 67.28 -7.43
C GLN A 105 16.66 66.52 -7.80
N ALA A 106 15.81 67.12 -8.65
CA ALA A 106 14.60 66.46 -9.15
C ALA A 106 14.95 65.23 -9.98
N TRP A 107 16.00 65.30 -10.82
CA TRP A 107 16.49 64.16 -11.60
C TRP A 107 17.00 63.02 -10.71
N TRP A 108 17.80 63.31 -9.68
CA TRP A 108 18.28 62.31 -8.73
C TRP A 108 17.14 61.66 -7.95
N ARG A 109 16.17 62.44 -7.46
CA ARG A 109 14.99 61.89 -6.76
C ARG A 109 14.14 61.01 -7.68
N GLY A 110 13.92 61.44 -8.93
CA GLY A 110 13.20 60.64 -9.93
C GLY A 110 13.91 59.32 -10.26
N THR A 111 15.23 59.35 -10.40
CA THR A 111 16.04 58.16 -10.72
C THR A 111 16.05 57.17 -9.56
N LEU A 112 16.22 57.66 -8.32
CA LEU A 112 16.17 56.83 -7.13
C LEU A 112 14.82 56.12 -6.98
N VAL A 113 13.71 56.85 -7.13
CA VAL A 113 12.34 56.29 -7.03
C VAL A 113 12.06 55.28 -8.13
N ARG A 114 12.45 55.55 -9.39
CA ARG A 114 12.27 54.58 -10.50
C ARG A 114 13.02 53.28 -10.24
N ARG A 115 14.25 53.37 -9.72
CA ARG A 115 15.08 52.20 -9.42
C ARG A 115 14.51 51.37 -8.26
N THR A 116 13.98 52.01 -7.22
CA THR A 116 13.33 51.29 -6.11
C THR A 116 12.01 50.64 -6.54
N LEU A 117 11.18 51.35 -7.32
CA LEU A 117 9.95 50.79 -7.89
C LEU A 117 10.22 49.60 -8.79
N LEU A 118 11.22 49.67 -9.68
CA LEU A 118 11.59 48.55 -10.54
C LEU A 118 11.96 47.31 -9.71
N HIS A 119 12.81 47.50 -8.70
CA HIS A 119 13.22 46.40 -7.83
C HIS A 119 12.05 45.84 -7.01
N ALA A 120 11.12 46.68 -6.54
CA ALA A 120 9.90 46.24 -5.88
C ALA A 120 8.97 45.46 -6.83
N ALA A 121 8.79 45.94 -8.07
CA ALA A 121 7.96 45.29 -9.08
C ALA A 121 8.51 43.93 -9.49
N LEU A 122 9.82 43.81 -9.69
CA LEU A 122 10.47 42.52 -9.97
C LEU A 122 10.27 41.53 -8.82
N ARG A 123 10.42 41.98 -7.57
CA ARG A 123 10.15 41.13 -6.39
C ARG A 123 8.70 40.69 -6.32
N ALA A 124 7.76 41.60 -6.54
CA ALA A 124 6.34 41.28 -6.58
C ALA A 124 6.03 40.27 -7.69
N CYS A 125 6.62 40.43 -8.88
CA CYS A 125 6.46 39.53 -10.01
C CYS A 125 6.95 38.10 -9.68
N VAL A 126 8.10 37.96 -9.03
CA VAL A 126 8.61 36.65 -8.58
C VAL A 126 7.66 36.00 -7.58
N ILE A 127 7.15 36.76 -6.60
CA ILE A 127 6.20 36.26 -5.61
C ILE A 127 4.88 35.82 -6.29
N GLN A 128 4.34 36.62 -7.20
CA GLN A 128 3.12 36.29 -7.95
C GLN A 128 3.30 35.04 -8.80
N HIS A 129 4.43 34.91 -9.50
CA HIS A 129 4.72 33.72 -10.30
C HIS A 129 4.85 32.47 -9.43
N TRP A 130 5.53 32.58 -8.29
CA TRP A 130 5.65 31.48 -7.33
C TRP A 130 4.28 31.02 -6.81
N TRP A 131 3.39 31.96 -6.46
CA TRP A 131 2.03 31.63 -6.04
C TRP A 131 1.23 30.94 -7.12
N LYS A 132 1.30 31.42 -8.38
CA LYS A 132 0.62 30.77 -9.51
C LYS A 132 1.11 29.34 -9.72
N LEU A 133 2.43 29.12 -9.65
CA LEU A 133 3.03 27.80 -9.76
C LEU A 133 2.59 26.88 -8.61
N MET A 134 2.56 27.40 -7.38
CA MET A 134 2.14 26.63 -6.21
C MET A 134 0.66 26.26 -6.28
N LEU A 135 -0.20 27.19 -6.72
CA LEU A 135 -1.63 26.94 -6.93
C LEU A 135 -1.87 25.87 -8.00
N ALA A 136 -1.13 25.94 -9.12
CA ALA A 136 -1.20 24.93 -10.18
C ALA A 136 -0.81 23.54 -9.66
N LYS A 137 0.29 23.44 -8.89
CA LYS A 137 0.72 22.19 -8.26
C LYS A 137 -0.34 21.63 -7.31
N LEU A 138 -0.95 22.48 -6.47
CA LEU A 138 -2.01 22.05 -5.55
C LEU A 138 -3.25 21.55 -6.30
N LEU A 139 -3.65 22.25 -7.37
CA LEU A 139 -4.77 21.83 -8.21
C LEU A 139 -4.49 20.49 -8.91
N GLU A 140 -3.27 20.30 -9.43
CA GLU A 140 -2.87 19.02 -10.02
C GLU A 140 -2.90 17.88 -9.01
N LYS A 141 -2.37 18.10 -7.80
CA LYS A 141 -2.45 17.10 -6.72
C LYS A 141 -3.90 16.73 -6.41
N ARG A 142 -4.79 17.72 -6.28
CA ARG A 142 -6.21 17.49 -6.04
C ARG A 142 -6.89 16.73 -7.19
N LYS A 143 -6.54 17.05 -8.44
CA LYS A 143 -7.04 16.33 -9.63
C LYS A 143 -6.56 14.87 -9.64
N ARG A 144 -5.27 14.62 -9.38
CA ARG A 144 -4.70 13.26 -9.31
C ARG A 144 -5.37 12.43 -8.22
N ALA A 145 -5.48 12.97 -7.00
CA ALA A 145 -6.15 12.28 -5.89
C ALA A 145 -7.63 11.95 -6.19
N ALA A 146 -8.35 12.87 -6.86
CA ALA A 146 -9.71 12.60 -7.29
C ALA A 146 -9.76 11.44 -8.29
N LEU A 147 -8.90 11.44 -9.32
CA LEU A 147 -8.82 10.36 -10.30
C LEU A 147 -8.46 9.02 -9.67
N GLU A 148 -7.47 8.99 -8.77
CA GLU A 148 -7.09 7.78 -8.03
C GLU A 148 -8.26 7.23 -7.22
N SER A 149 -9.05 8.09 -6.57
CA SER A 149 -10.23 7.66 -5.83
C SER A 149 -11.29 7.01 -6.72
N PHE A 150 -11.46 7.51 -7.96
CA PHE A 150 -12.37 6.91 -8.94
C PHE A 150 -11.82 5.59 -9.46
N SER A 151 -10.54 5.53 -9.83
CA SER A 151 -9.89 4.30 -10.28
C SER A 151 -9.96 3.20 -9.23
N ARG A 152 -9.72 3.53 -7.95
CA ARG A 152 -9.86 2.57 -6.84
C ARG A 152 -11.28 2.03 -6.70
N ARG A 153 -12.29 2.89 -6.83
CA ARG A 153 -13.71 2.48 -6.80
C ARG A 153 -14.06 1.57 -7.96
N GLU A 154 -13.66 1.92 -9.17
CA GLU A 154 -13.92 1.10 -10.36
C GLU A 154 -13.22 -0.26 -10.23
N TRP A 155 -11.95 -0.28 -9.82
CA TRP A 155 -11.20 -1.51 -9.61
C TRP A 155 -11.86 -2.40 -8.54
N ALA A 156 -12.26 -1.82 -7.40
CA ALA A 156 -12.98 -2.55 -6.35
C ALA A 156 -14.31 -3.14 -6.85
N VAL A 157 -15.07 -2.38 -7.66
CA VAL A 157 -16.33 -2.88 -8.26
C VAL A 157 -16.06 -4.02 -9.23
N VAL A 158 -15.06 -3.91 -10.11
CA VAL A 158 -14.70 -4.97 -11.07
C VAL A 158 -14.24 -6.23 -10.34
N GLN A 159 -13.41 -6.10 -9.29
CA GLN A 159 -13.00 -7.22 -8.45
C GLN A 159 -14.19 -7.88 -7.77
N LEU A 160 -15.09 -7.10 -7.16
CA LEU A 160 -16.29 -7.65 -6.53
C LEU A 160 -17.19 -8.37 -7.56
N GLN A 161 -17.38 -7.78 -8.73
CA GLN A 161 -18.15 -8.39 -9.81
C GLN A 161 -17.53 -9.71 -10.29
N SER A 162 -16.20 -9.78 -10.43
CA SER A 162 -15.50 -11.00 -10.85
C SER A 162 -15.64 -12.11 -9.80
N LEU A 163 -15.49 -11.78 -8.52
CA LEU A 163 -15.67 -12.70 -7.39
C LEU A 163 -17.10 -13.24 -7.33
N VAL A 164 -18.11 -12.39 -7.47
CA VAL A 164 -19.53 -12.82 -7.47
C VAL A 164 -19.81 -13.73 -8.67
N ARG A 165 -19.29 -13.41 -9.86
CA ARG A 165 -19.44 -14.27 -11.05
C ARG A 165 -18.77 -15.63 -10.84
N MET A 166 -17.54 -15.64 -10.34
CA MET A 166 -16.80 -16.87 -10.03
C MET A 166 -17.55 -17.71 -8.99
N TRP A 167 -18.04 -17.09 -7.91
CA TRP A 167 -18.81 -17.75 -6.86
C TRP A 167 -20.07 -18.42 -7.41
N ARG A 168 -20.86 -17.71 -8.25
CA ARG A 168 -22.08 -18.26 -8.85
C ARG A 168 -21.79 -19.50 -9.70
N VAL A 169 -20.73 -19.46 -10.50
CA VAL A 169 -20.30 -20.60 -11.33
C VAL A 169 -19.86 -21.77 -10.45
N ARG A 170 -19.02 -21.51 -9.44
CA ARG A 170 -18.55 -22.53 -8.49
C ARG A 170 -19.70 -23.16 -7.74
N GLN A 171 -20.67 -22.37 -7.27
CA GLN A 171 -21.86 -22.87 -6.59
C GLN A 171 -22.72 -23.76 -7.50
N ARG A 172 -22.91 -23.38 -8.76
CA ARG A 172 -23.63 -24.22 -9.74
C ARG A 172 -22.90 -25.53 -9.99
N TYR A 173 -21.59 -25.47 -10.17
CA TYR A 173 -20.74 -26.66 -10.35
C TYR A 173 -20.82 -27.58 -9.14
N CYS A 174 -20.67 -27.07 -7.92
CA CYS A 174 -20.77 -27.86 -6.69
C CYS A 174 -22.13 -28.55 -6.55
N ARG A 175 -23.23 -27.85 -6.86
CA ARG A 175 -24.58 -28.45 -6.84
C ARG A 175 -24.71 -29.60 -7.84
N LEU A 176 -24.25 -29.42 -9.08
CA LEU A 176 -24.25 -30.47 -10.09
C LEU A 176 -23.36 -31.65 -9.68
N LEU A 177 -22.15 -31.37 -9.18
CA LEU A 177 -21.22 -32.39 -8.72
C LEU A 177 -21.82 -33.21 -7.56
N HIS A 178 -22.49 -32.56 -6.62
CA HIS A 178 -23.18 -33.23 -5.53
C HIS A 178 -24.31 -34.14 -6.04
N ALA A 179 -25.14 -33.66 -6.97
CA ALA A 179 -26.20 -34.46 -7.59
C ALA A 179 -25.62 -35.67 -8.34
N VAL A 180 -24.55 -35.48 -9.13
CA VAL A 180 -23.87 -36.56 -9.85
C VAL A 180 -23.28 -37.58 -8.88
N ARG A 181 -22.64 -37.15 -7.78
CA ARG A 181 -22.12 -38.06 -6.75
C ARG A 181 -23.23 -38.89 -6.11
N ILE A 182 -24.37 -38.28 -5.79
CA ILE A 182 -25.53 -39.02 -5.27
C ILE A 182 -25.99 -40.08 -6.26
N ILE A 183 -26.20 -39.71 -7.52
CA ILE A 183 -26.63 -40.64 -8.58
C ILE A 183 -25.62 -41.77 -8.74
N GLN A 184 -24.32 -41.46 -8.76
CA GLN A 184 -23.26 -42.46 -8.85
C GLN A 184 -23.26 -43.41 -7.65
N VAL A 185 -23.47 -42.92 -6.42
CA VAL A 185 -23.55 -43.76 -5.22
C VAL A 185 -24.77 -44.67 -5.29
N TYR A 186 -25.95 -44.15 -5.63
CA TYR A 186 -27.15 -44.96 -5.83
C TYR A 186 -26.97 -46.01 -6.92
N TRP A 187 -26.34 -45.64 -8.04
CA TRP A 187 -26.10 -46.57 -9.14
C TRP A 187 -25.08 -47.64 -8.75
N ARG A 188 -24.00 -47.27 -8.03
CA ARG A 188 -23.03 -48.24 -7.49
C ARG A 188 -23.68 -49.17 -6.46
N TRP A 189 -24.50 -48.63 -5.56
CA TRP A 189 -25.28 -49.43 -4.62
C TRP A 189 -26.24 -50.37 -5.35
N HIS A 190 -26.98 -49.90 -6.35
CA HIS A 190 -27.91 -50.73 -7.13
C HIS A 190 -27.18 -51.85 -7.87
N ASN A 191 -26.01 -51.58 -8.48
CA ASN A 191 -25.17 -52.59 -9.11
C ASN A 191 -24.58 -53.59 -8.11
N CYS A 192 -24.20 -53.16 -6.91
CA CYS A 192 -23.74 -54.05 -5.84
C CYS A 192 -24.88 -54.79 -5.12
N HIS A 193 -26.13 -54.30 -5.19
CA HIS A 193 -27.30 -54.98 -4.64
C HIS A 193 -27.83 -56.05 -5.60
N SER A 194 -27.67 -55.83 -6.91
CA SER A 194 -27.99 -56.82 -7.95
C SER A 194 -26.85 -57.81 -8.23
N ARG A 195 -25.66 -57.58 -7.67
CA ARG A 195 -24.53 -58.52 -7.72
C ARG A 195 -24.34 -59.11 -6.34
N GLY A 196 -24.32 -60.43 -6.26
CA GLY A 196 -24.37 -61.13 -4.99
C GLY A 196 -23.32 -60.72 -3.96
N PHE A 197 -23.69 -60.85 -2.67
CA PHE A 197 -22.72 -60.70 -1.57
C PHE A 197 -21.82 -61.95 -1.50
N PHE A 198 -20.55 -61.74 -1.19
CA PHE A 198 -19.57 -62.81 -0.99
C PHE A 198 -19.26 -62.90 0.51
N GLN A 199 -19.61 -64.02 1.14
CA GLN A 199 -19.27 -64.29 2.52
C GLN A 199 -18.15 -65.34 2.54
N GLY A 200 -16.97 -64.96 3.00
CA GLY A 200 -15.83 -65.86 3.15
C GLY A 200 -15.63 -66.23 4.61
N THR A 201 -15.68 -67.52 4.93
CA THR A 201 -15.27 -68.11 6.21
C THR A 201 -13.95 -68.85 6.00
N TYR A 202 -13.01 -68.67 6.90
CA TYR A 202 -11.75 -69.41 6.87
C TYR A 202 -11.48 -70.03 8.23
N ASN A 203 -11.05 -71.29 8.21
CA ASN A 203 -10.70 -72.05 9.41
C ASN A 203 -9.22 -72.45 9.30
N LEU A 204 -8.39 -71.91 10.19
CA LEU A 204 -7.00 -72.36 10.34
C LEU A 204 -6.96 -73.53 11.30
N THR A 205 -6.59 -74.69 10.78
CA THR A 205 -6.24 -75.87 11.56
C THR A 205 -4.72 -76.03 11.52
N ALA A 206 -4.11 -76.63 12.53
CA ALA A 206 -2.64 -76.77 12.62
C ALA A 206 -1.98 -77.45 11.39
N SER A 207 -2.75 -78.26 10.65
CA SER A 207 -2.29 -79.01 9.47
C SER A 207 -2.83 -78.50 8.12
N GLN A 208 -3.88 -77.67 8.12
CA GLN A 208 -4.57 -77.25 6.88
C GLN A 208 -5.32 -75.93 7.04
N LEU A 209 -5.38 -75.14 5.96
CA LEU A 209 -6.22 -73.96 5.82
C LEU A 209 -7.49 -74.35 5.05
N GLY A 210 -8.65 -74.32 5.73
CA GLY A 210 -9.95 -74.47 5.09
C GLY A 210 -10.50 -73.10 4.69
N LEU A 211 -10.88 -72.95 3.43
CA LEU A 211 -11.52 -71.76 2.87
C LEU A 211 -12.92 -72.14 2.41
N GLU A 212 -13.94 -71.45 2.91
CA GLU A 212 -15.31 -71.60 2.47
C GLU A 212 -15.82 -70.23 1.99
N LEU A 213 -16.27 -70.19 0.74
CA LEU A 213 -16.75 -68.98 0.09
C LEU A 213 -18.21 -69.20 -0.34
N GLU A 214 -19.11 -68.44 0.25
CA GLU A 214 -20.52 -68.40 -0.12
C GLU A 214 -20.79 -67.20 -1.02
N ILE A 215 -21.37 -67.46 -2.19
CA ILE A 215 -21.73 -66.46 -3.20
C ILE A 215 -23.25 -66.39 -3.30
N PHE A 216 -23.83 -65.26 -2.92
CA PHE A 216 -25.29 -65.06 -2.88
C PHE A 216 -25.81 -64.28 -4.09
N LEU A 217 -26.01 -64.89 -5.25
CA LEU A 217 -26.60 -64.21 -6.42
C LEU A 217 -28.14 -64.17 -6.32
N GLY A 218 -28.68 -63.16 -5.63
CA GLY A 218 -30.13 -62.98 -5.50
C GLY A 218 -30.77 -64.09 -4.67
N SER A 219 -31.63 -64.92 -5.27
CA SER A 219 -32.26 -66.07 -4.62
C SER A 219 -31.43 -67.36 -4.69
N GLN A 220 -30.27 -67.33 -5.33
CA GLN A 220 -29.40 -68.51 -5.50
C GLN A 220 -28.15 -68.38 -4.62
N ILE A 221 -27.77 -69.47 -3.98
CA ILE A 221 -26.58 -69.56 -3.11
C ILE A 221 -25.65 -70.61 -3.71
N CYS A 222 -24.44 -70.18 -4.08
CA CYS A 222 -23.37 -71.07 -4.52
C CYS A 222 -22.29 -71.14 -3.44
N ARG A 223 -21.94 -72.36 -3.00
CA ARG A 223 -20.88 -72.59 -2.00
C ARG A 223 -19.67 -73.21 -2.67
N ILE A 224 -18.50 -72.61 -2.47
CA ILE A 224 -17.21 -73.10 -2.94
C ILE A 224 -16.33 -73.32 -1.72
N THR A 225 -15.90 -74.57 -1.51
CA THR A 225 -15.00 -74.95 -0.41
C THR A 225 -13.67 -75.43 -0.98
N ASP A 226 -12.57 -74.94 -0.43
CA ASP A 226 -11.21 -75.34 -0.79
C ASP A 226 -10.36 -75.59 0.47
N CYS A 227 -9.42 -76.53 0.39
CA CYS A 227 -8.57 -76.94 1.51
C CYS A 227 -7.11 -76.96 1.06
N ILE A 228 -6.30 -76.03 1.58
CA ILE A 228 -4.87 -75.95 1.27
C ILE A 228 -4.08 -76.60 2.42
N PRO A 229 -3.45 -77.76 2.22
CA PRO A 229 -2.62 -78.39 3.25
C PRO A 229 -1.31 -77.61 3.42
N PHE A 230 -0.87 -77.42 4.67
CA PHE A 230 0.42 -76.81 4.93
C PHE A 230 1.54 -77.82 4.69
N PRO A 231 2.66 -77.45 4.03
CA PRO A 231 3.80 -78.34 3.90
C PRO A 231 4.41 -78.56 5.29
N ILE A 232 4.16 -79.74 5.85
CA ILE A 232 4.81 -80.19 7.09
C ILE A 232 6.31 -80.32 6.77
N LYS A 233 7.12 -79.35 7.21
CA LYS A 233 8.58 -79.51 7.25
C LYS A 233 8.89 -80.44 8.42
N ASN A 234 9.06 -81.72 8.12
CA ASN A 234 9.81 -82.64 8.98
C ASN A 234 11.30 -82.33 8.90
#